data_AF-A0A3B0TBD0-F1
#
_entry.id   AF-A0A3B0TBD0-F1
#
_cell.length_a   1.000
_cell.length_b   1.000
_cell.length_c   1.000
_cell.angle_alpha   90.00
_cell.angle_beta   90.00
_cell.angle_gamma   90.00
#
_symmetry.space_group_name_H-M   'P 1'
#
loop_
_entity.id
_entity.type
_entity.pdbx_description
1 polymer ?
#
loop_
_entity_poly.entity_id
_entity_poly.type
_entity_poly.pdbx_seq_one_letter_code
_entity_poly.pdbx_strand_id
1 'polypeptide(L)'
;SGHVEHPGVYEAAMGIAMAELLEMAGGVVGTLKAFSPGGASSGFLPASLINVALDFASLQKVGSMLGSAGIVVLNDTVDMVEAALVQAVFFEDESCGQCAPCRIGTQLIRQTLDQFRRGDADALEHVEEIAWGMQEGSICGLGQAAALPLLSAMKYFPDEFQSRVSS
;
A
#
# COMPACT_ATOMS: atom_id res chain seq x y z
N SER A 1 9.82 -5.22 9.06
CA SER A 1 8.63 -5.64 9.83
C SER A 1 7.75 -6.56 9.01
N GLY A 2 6.69 -7.13 9.59
CA GLY A 2 5.78 -8.05 8.90
C GLY A 2 6.27 -9.49 8.88
N HIS A 3 5.98 -10.22 7.81
CA HIS A 3 6.24 -11.66 7.65
C HIS A 3 7.70 -11.95 7.27
N VAL A 4 8.63 -11.65 8.18
CA VAL A 4 10.08 -11.93 8.05
C VAL A 4 10.56 -12.73 9.26
N GLU A 5 11.58 -13.57 9.07
CA GLU A 5 12.11 -14.43 10.14
C GLU A 5 12.74 -13.61 11.28
N HIS A 6 13.45 -12.53 10.94
CA HIS A 6 14.14 -11.67 11.90
C HIS A 6 13.74 -10.20 11.69
N PRO A 7 12.57 -9.76 12.20
CA PRO A 7 12.17 -8.36 12.12
C PRO A 7 13.11 -7.48 12.95
N GLY A 8 13.52 -6.35 12.40
CA GLY A 8 14.45 -5.45 13.07
C GLY A 8 14.80 -4.23 12.23
N VAL A 9 15.85 -3.53 12.67
CA VAL A 9 16.46 -2.41 11.96
C VAL A 9 17.80 -2.89 11.40
N TYR A 10 17.97 -2.71 10.09
CA TYR A 10 19.19 -3.07 9.37
C TYR A 10 19.70 -1.84 8.65
N GLU A 11 20.99 -1.57 8.76
CA GLU A 11 21.65 -0.50 8.01
C GLU A 11 22.20 -1.07 6.71
N ALA A 12 21.84 -0.44 5.60
CA ALA A 12 22.26 -0.83 4.26
C ALA A 12 22.44 0.40 3.36
N ALA A 13 23.20 0.25 2.28
CA ALA A 13 23.38 1.31 1.30
C ALA A 13 22.05 1.64 0.59
N MET A 14 21.81 2.92 0.33
CA MET A 14 20.65 3.35 -0.46
C MET A 14 20.69 2.71 -1.85
N GLY A 15 19.55 2.21 -2.32
CA GLY A 15 19.44 1.47 -3.58
C GLY A 15 19.65 -0.04 -3.47
N ILE A 16 19.90 -0.58 -2.26
CA ILE A 16 19.85 -2.04 -2.01
C ILE A 16 18.54 -2.64 -2.54
N ALA A 17 18.59 -3.83 -3.12
CA ALA A 17 17.38 -4.53 -3.54
C ALA A 17 16.64 -5.11 -2.32
N MET A 18 15.31 -5.26 -2.42
CA MET A 18 14.53 -5.92 -1.36
C MET A 18 14.99 -7.38 -1.16
N ALA A 19 15.46 -8.05 -2.21
CA ALA A 19 15.98 -9.42 -2.13
C ALA A 19 17.17 -9.52 -1.17
N GLU A 20 18.14 -8.62 -1.33
CA GLU A 20 19.34 -8.55 -0.47
C GLU A 20 18.97 -8.19 0.97
N LEU A 21 18.01 -7.26 1.15
CA LEU A 21 17.57 -6.87 2.49
C LEU A 21 16.81 -8.02 3.21
N LEU A 22 16.07 -8.85 2.47
CA LEU A 22 15.43 -10.04 3.01
C LEU A 22 16.45 -11.09 3.45
N GLU A 23 17.55 -11.28 2.71
CA GLU A 23 18.64 -12.15 3.13
C GLU A 23 19.23 -11.72 4.48
N MET A 24 19.41 -10.41 4.69
CA MET A 24 19.85 -9.86 5.98
C MET A 24 18.85 -10.13 7.11
N ALA A 25 17.54 -10.14 6.80
CA ALA A 25 16.45 -10.36 7.74
C ALA A 25 16.08 -11.84 7.94
N GLY A 26 16.88 -12.78 7.42
CA GLY A 26 16.64 -14.23 7.56
C GLY A 26 15.59 -14.81 6.60
N GLY A 27 15.12 -14.01 5.64
CA GLY A 27 14.11 -14.42 4.67
C GLY A 27 12.67 -14.09 5.09
N VAL A 28 11.73 -14.59 4.29
CA VAL A 28 10.29 -14.37 4.44
C VAL A 28 9.66 -15.58 5.15
N VAL A 29 8.76 -15.32 6.10
CA VAL A 29 7.92 -16.36 6.69
C VAL A 29 6.85 -16.75 5.67
N GLY A 30 6.97 -17.92 5.05
CA GLY A 30 6.09 -18.36 3.95
C GLY A 30 6.59 -17.86 2.58
N THR A 31 5.67 -17.55 1.66
CA THR A 31 6.03 -17.06 0.31
C THR A 31 5.81 -15.56 0.21
N LEU A 32 6.78 -14.80 -0.33
CA LEU A 32 6.60 -13.36 -0.54
C LEU A 32 5.44 -13.09 -1.51
N LYS A 33 4.43 -12.35 -1.05
CA LYS A 33 3.35 -11.82 -1.90
C LYS A 33 3.62 -10.37 -2.27
N ALA A 34 3.86 -9.54 -1.25
CA ALA A 34 4.00 -8.10 -1.41
C ALA A 34 4.93 -7.49 -0.35
N PHE A 35 5.35 -6.25 -0.58
CA PHE A 35 6.03 -5.44 0.43
C PHE A 35 5.67 -3.97 0.27
N SER A 36 5.72 -3.24 1.37
CA SER A 36 5.52 -1.79 1.42
C SER A 36 6.86 -1.12 1.73
N PRO A 37 7.54 -0.49 0.76
CA PRO A 37 8.93 -0.08 0.89
C PRO A 37 9.18 1.12 1.83
N GLY A 38 8.15 1.93 2.10
CA GLY A 38 8.24 3.15 2.90
C GLY A 38 7.21 3.26 4.02
N GLY A 39 6.63 2.14 4.42
CA GLY A 39 5.50 2.06 5.34
C GLY A 39 4.17 2.32 4.64
N ALA A 40 3.10 2.49 5.43
CA ALA A 40 1.71 2.65 4.97
C ALA A 40 1.54 3.52 3.70
N SER A 41 2.18 4.69 3.67
CA SER A 41 2.06 5.68 2.59
C SER A 41 2.73 5.28 1.27
N SER A 42 3.47 4.17 1.22
CA SER A 42 4.17 3.73 0.01
C SER A 42 3.37 2.76 -0.87
N GLY A 43 2.18 2.36 -0.41
CA GLY A 43 1.40 1.32 -1.06
C GLY A 43 2.09 -0.05 -1.02
N PHE A 44 1.70 -0.93 -1.93
CA PHE A 44 2.20 -2.30 -2.03
C PHE A 44 2.92 -2.51 -3.37
N LEU A 45 4.09 -3.15 -3.30
CA LEU A 45 4.80 -3.68 -4.46
C LEU A 45 4.75 -5.21 -4.44
N PRO A 46 4.47 -5.88 -5.57
CA PRO A 46 4.44 -7.32 -5.66
C PRO A 46 5.86 -7.92 -5.60
N ALA A 47 5.94 -9.21 -5.27
CA ALA A 47 7.20 -9.97 -5.26
C ALA A 47 7.97 -9.88 -6.59
N SER A 48 7.30 -9.65 -7.73
CA SER A 48 7.95 -9.46 -9.03
C SER A 48 8.83 -8.21 -9.11
N LEU A 49 8.67 -7.25 -8.20
CA LEU A 49 9.46 -6.02 -8.10
C LEU A 49 10.52 -6.06 -6.99
N ILE A 50 10.83 -7.23 -6.44
CA ILE A 50 11.82 -7.42 -5.35
C ILE A 50 13.24 -6.91 -5.69
N ASN A 51 13.57 -6.82 -6.97
CA ASN A 51 14.88 -6.34 -7.45
C ASN A 51 14.89 -4.84 -7.81
N VAL A 52 13.78 -4.12 -7.62
CA VAL A 52 13.79 -2.66 -7.76
C VAL A 52 14.64 -2.07 -6.65
N ALA A 53 15.56 -1.18 -7.01
CA ALA A 53 16.42 -0.48 -6.06
C ALA A 53 15.58 0.32 -5.05
N LEU A 54 15.86 0.15 -3.76
CA LEU A 54 15.20 0.89 -2.68
C LEU A 54 15.80 2.30 -2.56
N ASP A 55 15.48 3.14 -3.54
CA ASP A 55 15.82 4.56 -3.60
C ASP A 55 14.61 5.39 -4.07
N PHE A 56 14.66 6.71 -3.87
CA PHE A 56 13.54 7.60 -4.19
C PHE A 56 13.14 7.58 -5.67
N ALA A 57 14.10 7.58 -6.59
CA ALA A 57 13.83 7.70 -8.02
C ALA A 57 13.32 6.39 -8.61
N SER A 58 13.87 5.26 -8.18
CA SER A 58 13.50 3.92 -8.64
C SER A 58 12.10 3.55 -8.16
N LEU A 59 11.77 3.83 -6.89
CA LEU A 59 10.44 3.56 -6.35
C LEU A 59 9.36 4.46 -6.97
N GLN A 60 9.68 5.73 -7.24
CA GLN A 60 8.75 6.64 -7.91
C GLN A 60 8.35 6.12 -9.32
N LYS A 61 9.29 5.53 -10.08
CA LYS A 61 9.01 4.98 -11.42
C LYS A 61 8.01 3.84 -11.42
N VAL A 62 7.88 3.11 -10.30
CA VAL A 62 6.89 2.04 -10.15
C VAL A 62 5.61 2.52 -9.44
N GLY A 63 5.51 3.81 -9.12
CA GLY A 63 4.34 4.38 -8.44
C GLY A 63 4.32 4.08 -6.94
N SER A 64 5.49 3.94 -6.31
CA SER A 64 5.67 3.82 -4.87
C SER A 64 6.65 4.90 -4.37
N MET A 65 7.03 4.84 -3.11
CA MET A 65 7.97 5.79 -2.50
C MET A 65 8.75 5.14 -1.35
N LEU A 66 9.97 5.62 -1.10
CA LEU A 66 10.80 5.10 -0.01
C LEU A 66 10.32 5.54 1.38
N GLY A 67 9.64 6.68 1.49
CA GLY A 67 9.11 7.19 2.76
C GLY A 67 10.16 7.19 3.88
N SER A 68 9.83 6.53 5.00
CA SER A 68 10.72 6.36 6.16
C SER A 68 11.69 5.19 6.05
N ALA A 69 11.65 4.43 4.94
CA ALA A 69 12.25 3.09 4.80
C ALA A 69 11.74 2.08 5.87
N GLY A 70 10.56 2.33 6.45
CA GLY A 70 9.88 1.41 7.36
C GLY A 70 9.21 0.26 6.59
N ILE A 71 10.00 -0.73 6.18
CA ILE A 71 9.53 -1.78 5.27
C ILE A 71 8.62 -2.81 5.98
N VAL A 72 7.47 -3.09 5.38
CA VAL A 72 6.52 -4.13 5.82
C VAL A 72 6.41 -5.22 4.77
N VAL A 73 6.68 -6.47 5.16
CA VAL A 73 6.62 -7.65 4.28
C VAL A 73 5.32 -8.43 4.47
N LEU A 74 4.68 -8.80 3.36
CA LEU A 74 3.41 -9.52 3.32
C LEU A 74 3.61 -10.84 2.58
N ASN A 75 3.22 -11.96 3.22
CA ASN A 75 3.31 -13.27 2.60
C ASN A 75 2.01 -13.65 1.86
N ASP A 76 1.99 -14.85 1.28
CA ASP A 76 0.90 -15.42 0.50
C ASP A 76 -0.42 -15.60 1.27
N THR A 77 -0.39 -15.58 2.60
CA THR A 77 -1.60 -15.69 3.44
C THR A 77 -2.39 -14.38 3.56
N VAL A 78 -1.81 -13.25 3.15
CA VAL A 78 -2.43 -11.92 3.28
C VAL A 78 -3.41 -11.68 2.15
N ASP A 79 -4.65 -11.37 2.47
CA ASP A 79 -5.64 -10.85 1.51
C ASP A 79 -5.37 -9.37 1.22
N MET A 80 -5.15 -9.03 -0.04
CA MET A 80 -4.76 -7.68 -0.45
C MET A 80 -5.91 -6.67 -0.40
N VAL A 81 -7.16 -7.12 -0.48
CA VAL A 81 -8.34 -6.27 -0.28
C VAL A 81 -8.46 -5.90 1.20
N GLU A 82 -8.31 -6.87 2.10
CA GLU A 82 -8.30 -6.60 3.55
C GLU A 82 -7.08 -5.77 3.97
N ALA A 83 -5.89 -6.02 3.39
CA ALA A 83 -4.71 -5.22 3.66
C ALA A 83 -4.89 -3.75 3.25
N ALA A 84 -5.51 -3.49 2.09
CA ALA A 84 -5.86 -2.14 1.66
C ALA A 84 -6.89 -1.49 2.60
N LEU A 85 -7.89 -2.24 3.07
CA LEU A 85 -8.90 -1.76 4.02
C LEU A 85 -8.28 -1.38 5.37
N VAL A 86 -7.36 -2.17 5.91
CA VAL A 86 -6.64 -1.84 7.15
C VAL A 86 -5.88 -0.52 7.00
N GLN A 87 -5.20 -0.30 5.87
CA GLN A 87 -4.51 0.96 5.59
C GLN A 87 -5.49 2.13 5.43
N ALA A 88 -6.64 1.91 4.77
CA ALA A 88 -7.67 2.93 4.61
C ALA A 88 -8.25 3.40 5.95
N VAL A 89 -8.51 2.46 6.87
CA VAL A 89 -8.94 2.78 8.25
C VAL A 89 -7.88 3.62 8.96
N PHE A 90 -6.61 3.21 8.89
CA PHE A 90 -5.51 3.98 9.47
C PHE A 90 -5.45 5.43 8.94
N PHE A 91 -5.58 5.64 7.63
CA PHE A 91 -5.53 6.99 7.06
C PHE A 91 -6.76 7.84 7.37
N GLU A 92 -7.94 7.26 7.55
CA GLU A 92 -9.13 7.97 8.04
C GLU A 92 -8.93 8.41 9.49
N ASP A 93 -8.44 7.51 10.36
CA ASP A 93 -8.23 7.77 11.79
C ASP A 93 -7.11 8.80 12.04
N GLU A 94 -6.03 8.76 11.26
CA GLU A 94 -4.88 9.67 11.39
C GLU A 94 -5.06 10.99 10.61
N SER A 95 -6.19 11.17 9.92
CA SER A 95 -6.48 12.44 9.27
C SER A 95 -6.67 13.54 10.31
N CYS A 96 -5.88 14.62 10.22
CA CYS A 96 -6.08 15.80 11.08
C CYS A 96 -7.38 16.57 10.77
N GLY A 97 -8.08 16.23 9.68
CA GLY A 97 -9.36 16.81 9.30
C GLY A 97 -9.32 18.24 8.72
N GLN A 98 -8.14 18.83 8.52
CA GLN A 98 -7.98 20.23 8.15
C GLN A 98 -8.42 20.54 6.70
N CYS A 99 -8.03 19.70 5.72
CA CYS A 99 -8.38 19.90 4.32
C CYS A 99 -9.50 18.96 3.89
N ALA A 100 -10.50 19.49 3.19
CA ALA A 100 -11.66 18.72 2.75
C ALA A 100 -11.30 17.50 1.86
N PRO A 101 -10.35 17.60 0.90
CA PRO A 101 -9.96 16.45 0.08
C PRO A 101 -9.44 15.28 0.92
N CYS A 102 -8.59 15.54 1.92
CA CYS A 102 -8.11 14.48 2.81
C CYS A 102 -9.22 13.97 3.75
N ARG A 103 -9.92 14.87 4.45
CA ARG A 103 -10.94 14.50 5.45
C ARG A 103 -12.08 13.68 4.84
N ILE A 104 -12.58 14.10 3.69
CA ILE A 104 -13.70 13.43 3.01
C ILE A 104 -13.18 12.25 2.19
N GLY A 105 -12.05 12.42 1.48
CA GLY A 105 -11.50 11.38 0.62
C GLY A 105 -11.10 10.12 1.38
N THR A 106 -10.45 10.24 2.54
CA THR A 106 -10.10 9.06 3.37
C THR A 106 -11.33 8.28 3.83
N GLN A 107 -12.41 8.98 4.21
CA GLN A 107 -13.70 8.36 4.54
C GLN A 107 -14.29 7.62 3.35
N LEU A 108 -14.30 8.25 2.16
CA LEU A 108 -14.81 7.64 0.94
C LEU A 108 -14.01 6.39 0.56
N ILE A 109 -12.68 6.45 0.57
CA ILE A 109 -11.80 5.31 0.26
C ILE A 109 -12.11 4.12 1.19
N ARG A 110 -12.22 4.34 2.50
CA ARG A 110 -12.58 3.27 3.43
C ARG A 110 -13.99 2.74 3.18
N GLN A 111 -14.98 3.62 2.99
CA GLN A 111 -16.37 3.23 2.77
C GLN A 111 -16.55 2.42 1.49
N THR A 112 -15.92 2.84 0.40
CA THR A 112 -15.89 2.12 -0.88
C THR A 112 -15.27 0.73 -0.70
N LEU A 113 -14.16 0.60 0.01
CA LEU A 113 -13.58 -0.72 0.31
C LEU A 113 -14.49 -1.61 1.16
N ASP A 114 -15.18 -1.04 2.16
CA ASP A 114 -16.13 -1.78 3.00
C ASP A 114 -17.38 -2.21 2.22
N GLN A 115 -17.87 -1.39 1.29
CA GLN A 115 -18.97 -1.73 0.38
C GLN A 115 -18.55 -2.84 -0.58
N PHE A 116 -17.39 -2.70 -1.21
CA PHE A 116 -16.81 -3.71 -2.09
C PHE A 116 -16.66 -5.06 -1.38
N ARG A 117 -16.15 -5.06 -0.15
CA ARG A 117 -16.03 -6.26 0.70
C ARG A 117 -17.37 -6.94 0.97
N ARG A 118 -18.48 -6.18 0.98
CA ARG A 118 -19.84 -6.69 1.19
C ARG A 118 -20.54 -7.15 -0.10
N GLY A 119 -19.83 -7.13 -1.23
CA GLY A 119 -20.33 -7.63 -2.52
C GLY A 119 -20.84 -6.55 -3.47
N ASP A 120 -20.60 -5.27 -3.18
CA ASP A 120 -20.89 -4.19 -4.13
C ASP A 120 -19.74 -4.08 -5.15
N ALA A 121 -19.92 -4.69 -6.31
CA ALA A 121 -18.92 -4.71 -7.38
C ALA A 121 -18.58 -3.32 -7.93
N ASP A 122 -19.53 -2.39 -7.87
CA ASP A 122 -19.41 -1.06 -8.46
C ASP A 122 -18.83 -0.04 -7.48
N ALA A 123 -18.68 -0.40 -6.19
CA ALA A 123 -18.21 0.51 -5.14
C ALA A 123 -16.85 1.18 -5.43
N LEU A 124 -15.99 0.51 -6.22
CA LEU A 124 -14.65 0.99 -6.59
C LEU A 124 -14.62 1.86 -7.85
N GLU A 125 -15.73 2.05 -8.56
CA GLU A 125 -15.79 2.73 -9.87
C GLU A 125 -15.10 4.10 -9.88
N HIS A 126 -15.33 4.91 -8.84
CA HIS A 126 -14.81 6.29 -8.74
C HIS A 126 -13.55 6.43 -7.89
N VAL A 127 -12.88 5.33 -7.53
CA VAL A 127 -11.73 5.37 -6.62
C VAL A 127 -10.57 6.20 -7.17
N GLU A 128 -10.31 6.12 -8.48
CA GLU A 128 -9.23 6.86 -9.13
C GLU A 128 -9.48 8.37 -9.11
N GLU A 129 -10.74 8.80 -9.30
CA GLU A 129 -11.14 10.20 -9.25
C GLU A 129 -11.01 10.77 -7.82
N ILE A 130 -11.45 10.00 -6.82
CA ILE A 130 -11.30 10.34 -5.41
C ILE A 130 -9.82 10.48 -5.07
N ALA A 131 -9.00 9.50 -5.47
CA ALA A 131 -7.57 9.49 -5.21
C ALA A 131 -6.86 10.68 -5.85
N TRP A 132 -7.18 11.01 -7.10
CA TRP A 132 -6.65 12.19 -7.78
C TRP A 132 -7.01 13.49 -7.05
N GLY A 133 -8.28 13.64 -6.65
CA GLY A 133 -8.73 14.80 -5.87
C GLY A 133 -8.01 14.93 -4.52
N MET A 134 -7.74 13.81 -3.85
CA MET A 134 -6.93 13.77 -2.63
C MET A 134 -5.48 14.16 -2.89
N GLN A 135 -4.87 13.63 -3.95
CA GLN A 135 -3.48 13.90 -4.33
C GLN A 135 -3.24 15.37 -4.64
N GLU A 136 -4.10 15.99 -5.44
CA GLU A 136 -3.92 17.38 -5.87
C GLU A 136 -4.45 18.39 -4.83
N GLY A 137 -5.46 18.00 -4.05
CA GLY A 137 -6.17 18.91 -3.15
C GLY A 137 -5.72 18.90 -1.69
N SER A 138 -4.92 17.93 -1.26
CA SER A 138 -4.49 17.81 0.14
C SER A 138 -3.31 18.71 0.47
N ILE A 139 -3.36 19.32 1.66
CA ILE A 139 -2.33 20.26 2.15
C ILE A 139 -0.99 19.55 2.48
N CYS A 140 -1.03 18.28 2.90
CA CYS A 140 0.14 17.55 3.35
C CYS A 140 0.21 16.14 2.77
N GLY A 141 1.38 15.50 2.90
CA GLY A 141 1.68 14.18 2.35
C GLY A 141 0.74 13.05 2.80
N LEU A 142 0.12 13.16 3.98
CA LEU A 142 -0.86 12.15 4.43
C LEU A 142 -2.03 12.07 3.45
N GLY A 143 -2.71 13.20 3.21
CA GLY A 143 -3.83 13.24 2.30
C GLY A 143 -3.44 12.90 0.86
N GLN A 144 -2.22 13.31 0.45
CA GLN A 144 -1.72 13.04 -0.90
C GLN A 144 -1.43 11.55 -1.15
N ALA A 145 -1.05 10.80 -0.12
CA ALA A 145 -0.65 9.40 -0.23
C ALA A 145 -1.72 8.39 0.25
N ALA A 146 -2.75 8.84 0.96
CA ALA A 146 -3.70 7.96 1.66
C ALA A 146 -4.48 6.99 0.76
N ALA A 147 -4.67 7.31 -0.53
CA ALA A 147 -5.31 6.40 -1.48
C ALA A 147 -4.34 5.38 -2.10
N LEU A 148 -3.02 5.56 -1.96
CA LEU A 148 -2.01 4.74 -2.62
C LEU A 148 -2.07 3.24 -2.26
N PRO A 149 -2.34 2.83 -1.00
CA PRO A 149 -2.52 1.41 -0.67
C PRO A 149 -3.60 0.72 -1.51
N LEU A 150 -4.75 1.38 -1.71
CA LEU A 150 -5.83 0.83 -2.52
C LEU A 150 -5.45 0.77 -4.00
N LEU A 151 -4.95 1.88 -4.55
CA LEU A 151 -4.57 1.95 -5.97
C LEU A 151 -3.49 0.92 -6.32
N SER A 152 -2.47 0.78 -5.47
CA SER A 152 -1.40 -0.20 -5.67
C SER A 152 -1.89 -1.64 -5.51
N ALA A 153 -2.80 -1.90 -4.56
CA ALA A 153 -3.44 -3.21 -4.42
C ALA A 153 -4.22 -3.59 -5.68
N MET A 154 -5.06 -2.69 -6.20
CA MET A 154 -5.82 -2.92 -7.44
C MET A 154 -4.92 -3.11 -8.66
N LYS A 155 -3.85 -2.32 -8.77
CA LYS A 155 -2.89 -2.40 -9.89
C LYS A 155 -2.12 -3.71 -9.91
N TYR A 156 -1.64 -4.17 -8.76
CA TYR A 156 -0.69 -5.28 -8.68
C TYR A 156 -1.33 -6.63 -8.32
N PHE A 157 -2.53 -6.62 -7.75
CA PHE A 157 -3.26 -7.81 -7.35
C PHE A 157 -4.71 -7.81 -7.89
N PRO A 158 -4.93 -7.52 -9.19
CA PRO A 158 -6.27 -7.36 -9.75
C PRO A 158 -7.15 -8.60 -9.59
N ASP A 159 -6.55 -9.79 -9.59
CA ASP A 159 -7.27 -11.07 -9.44
C ASP A 159 -7.98 -11.18 -8.07
N GLU A 160 -7.39 -10.61 -7.01
CA GLU A 160 -7.99 -10.60 -5.66
C GLU A 160 -9.21 -9.68 -5.58
N PHE A 161 -9.33 -8.70 -6.48
CA PHE A 161 -10.51 -7.86 -6.62
C PHE A 161 -11.55 -8.52 -7.54
N GLN A 162 -11.12 -9.05 -8.70
CA GLN A 162 -12.05 -9.66 -9.68
C GLN A 162 -12.77 -10.90 -9.15
N SER A 163 -12.10 -11.72 -8.33
CA SER A 163 -12.69 -12.93 -7.72
C SER A 163 -13.89 -12.64 -6.81
N ARG A 164 -13.95 -11.44 -6.20
CA ARG A 164 -15.03 -11.01 -5.30
C ARG A 164 -16.24 -10.43 -6.04
N VAL A 165 -16.06 -9.96 -7.26
CA VAL A 165 -17.15 -9.51 -8.15
C VAL A 165 -17.86 -10.68 -8.82
N SER A 166 -17.16 -11.80 -9.00
CA SER A 166 -17.65 -12.98 -9.72
C SER A 166 -18.28 -14.06 -8.82
N SER A 167 -18.39 -13.80 -7.51
CA SER A 167 -18.91 -14.73 -6.48
C SER A 167 -20.23 -14.25 -5.90
#